data_AF-A0A7W1WNV5-F1
#
_entry.id   AF-A0A7W1WNV5-F1
#
_cell.length_a   1.000
_cell.length_b   1.000
_cell.length_c   1.000
_cell.angle_alpha   90.00
_cell.angle_beta   90.00
_cell.angle_gamma   90.00
#
_symmetry.space_group_name_H-M   'P 1'
#
loop_
_entity.id
_entity.type
_entity.pdbx_description
1 polymer ?
#
loop_
_entity_poly.entity_id
_entity_poly.type
_entity_poly.pdbx_seq_one_letter_code
_entity_poly.pdbx_strand_id
1 'polypeptide(L)' 'MSFKDWISYLLQKMMWYMETPRSERKSIKASNREAWSVRWFGMIPFSMKMYVDKQRSRIRGRLSEK' A
#
# COMPACT_ATOMS: atom_id res chain seq x y z
N MET A 1 -19.76 15.90 -35.86
CA MET A 1 -18.46 15.86 -35.16
C MET A 1 -17.38 16.24 -36.15
N SER A 2 -16.80 17.42 -35.97
CA SER A 2 -15.79 17.96 -36.87
C SER A 2 -14.40 17.45 -36.46
N PHE A 3 -13.47 17.35 -37.41
CA PHE A 3 -12.07 17.01 -37.15
C PHE A 3 -11.43 17.89 -36.06
N LYS A 4 -11.90 19.14 -35.95
CA LYS A 4 -11.52 20.09 -34.90
C LYS A 4 -11.84 19.58 -33.49
N ASP A 5 -13.00 18.94 -33.30
CA ASP A 5 -13.42 18.41 -32.00
C ASP A 5 -12.48 17.28 -31.54
N TRP A 6 -12.00 16.48 -32.49
CA TRP A 6 -11.05 15.40 -32.26
C TRP A 6 -9.66 15.91 -31.86
N ILE A 7 -9.15 16.93 -32.54
CA ILE A 7 -7.87 17.54 -32.18
C ILE A 7 -7.95 18.15 -30.77
N SER A 8 -9.02 18.87 -30.46
CA SER A 8 -9.23 19.44 -29.13
C SER A 8 -9.27 18.37 -28.04
N TYR A 9 -9.96 17.26 -28.28
CA TYR A 9 -10.01 16.13 -27.34
C TYR A 9 -8.62 15.49 -27.14
N LEU A 10 -7.88 15.27 -28.23
CA LEU A 10 -6.56 14.67 -28.18
C LEU A 10 -5.59 15.56 -27.39
N LEU A 11 -5.62 16.86 -27.64
CA LEU A 11 -4.77 17.83 -26.93
C LEU A 11 -5.09 17.92 -25.45
N GLN A 12 -6.38 17.92 -25.06
CA GLN A 12 -6.78 17.88 -23.65
C GLN A 12 -6.24 16.62 -22.95
N LYS A 13 -6.32 15.47 -23.61
CA LYS A 13 -5.80 14.20 -23.08
C LYS A 13 -4.27 14.24 -22.97
N MET A 14 -3.59 14.79 -23.98
CA MET A 14 -2.13 14.93 -23.96
C MET A 14 -1.65 15.87 -22.86
N MET A 15 -2.32 17.02 -22.68
CA MET A 15 -2.03 18.00 -21.63
C MET A 15 -2.10 17.34 -20.24
N TRP A 16 -3.17 16.58 -19.97
CA TRP A 16 -3.31 15.84 -18.71
C TRP A 16 -2.15 14.87 -18.45
N TYR A 17 -1.67 14.18 -19.50
CA TYR A 17 -0.53 13.27 -19.39
C TYR A 17 0.84 13.97 -19.29
N MET A 18 0.99 15.18 -19.86
CA MET A 18 2.21 15.98 -19.75
C MET A 18 2.32 16.66 -18.38
N GLU A 19 1.20 17.12 -17.84
CA GLU A 19 1.13 17.76 -16.52
C GLU A 19 1.25 16.74 -15.39
N THR A 20 0.82 15.49 -15.57
CA THR A 20 1.00 14.42 -14.57
C THR A 20 2.44 13.92 -14.59
N PRO A 21 3.32 14.39 -13.70
CA PRO A 21 4.73 14.11 -13.79
C PRO A 21 4.99 12.65 -13.39
N ARG A 22 6.05 12.05 -13.96
CA ARG A 22 6.49 10.67 -13.64
C ARG A 22 6.69 10.42 -12.13
N SER A 23 6.81 11.48 -11.32
CA SER A 23 6.93 11.45 -9.86
C SER A 23 5.68 10.92 -9.16
N GLU A 24 4.47 11.32 -9.56
CA GLU A 24 3.23 10.85 -8.91
C GLU A 24 2.92 9.38 -9.21
N ARG A 25 3.29 8.91 -10.40
CA ARG A 25 3.17 7.48 -10.73
C ARG A 25 4.06 6.60 -9.84
N LYS A 26 5.20 7.14 -9.37
CA LYS A 26 6.08 6.44 -8.44
C LYS A 26 5.56 6.53 -7.00
N SER A 27 4.98 7.65 -6.57
CA SER A 27 4.42 7.79 -5.22
C SER A 27 3.19 6.91 -5.01
N ILE A 28 2.26 6.87 -5.98
CA ILE A 28 1.04 6.03 -5.90
C ILE A 28 1.38 4.54 -5.96
N LYS A 29 2.40 4.16 -6.75
CA LYS A 29 2.86 2.77 -6.85
C LYS A 29 3.73 2.36 -5.65
N ALA A 30 4.37 3.30 -4.97
CA ALA A 30 5.09 3.04 -3.73
C ALA A 30 4.13 2.94 -2.53
N SER A 31 3.09 3.78 -2.48
CA SER A 31 2.10 3.77 -1.40
C SER A 31 1.21 2.53 -1.41
N ASN A 32 0.91 1.99 -2.60
CA ASN A 32 0.10 0.77 -2.76
C ASN A 32 0.92 -0.53 -2.87
N ARG A 33 2.22 -0.51 -2.58
CA ARG A 33 2.97 -1.77 -2.41
C ARG A 33 2.59 -2.39 -1.08
N GLU A 34 1.49 -3.14 -1.08
CA GLU A 34 1.23 -4.10 -0.03
C GLU A 34 2.46 -4.99 0.15
N ALA A 35 2.88 -5.18 1.40
CA ALA A 35 3.98 -6.07 1.71
C ALA A 35 3.64 -7.46 1.16
N TRP A 36 4.60 -8.13 0.52
CA TRP A 36 4.39 -9.47 -0.05
C TRP A 36 3.84 -10.45 0.99
N SER A 37 4.26 -10.30 2.25
CA SER A 37 3.71 -11.06 3.38
C SER A 37 2.21 -10.84 3.59
N VAL A 38 1.69 -9.63 3.44
CA VAL A 38 0.24 -9.35 3.52
C VAL A 38 -0.49 -9.97 2.33
N ARG A 39 0.15 -9.98 1.14
CA ARG A 39 -0.43 -10.61 -0.05
C ARG A 39 -0.55 -12.14 0.05
N TRP A 40 0.38 -12.81 0.74
CA TRP A 40 0.40 -14.27 0.85
C TRP A 40 -0.15 -14.81 2.18
N PHE A 41 -0.01 -14.05 3.27
CA PHE A 41 -0.39 -14.49 4.62
C PHE A 41 -1.46 -13.58 5.24
N GLY A 42 -1.94 -12.55 4.54
CA GLY A 42 -2.91 -11.61 5.07
C GLY A 42 -2.46 -11.01 6.41
N MET A 43 -3.33 -11.10 7.42
CA MET A 43 -3.06 -10.62 8.78
C MET A 43 -2.48 -11.70 9.72
N ILE A 44 -2.13 -12.88 9.23
CA ILE A 44 -1.61 -13.99 10.06
C ILE A 44 -0.35 -13.61 10.85
N PRO A 45 0.66 -12.93 10.27
CA PRO A 45 1.87 -12.56 11.03
C PRO A 45 1.58 -11.60 12.19
N PHE A 46 0.52 -10.80 12.05
CA PHE A 46 0.09 -9.85 13.08
C PHE A 46 -0.57 -10.56 14.26
N SER A 47 -1.53 -11.45 14.00
CA SER A 47 -2.18 -12.24 15.05
C SER A 47 -1.22 -13.23 15.73
N MET A 48 -0.25 -13.78 14.98
CA MET A 48 0.82 -14.61 15.55
C MET A 48 1.69 -13.82 16.54
N LYS A 49 2.09 -12.59 16.19
CA LYS A 49 2.85 -11.72 17.10
C LYS A 49 2.08 -11.42 18.38
N MET A 50 0.79 -11.05 18.26
CA MET A 50 -0.05 -10.79 19.44
C MET A 50 -0.16 -12.00 20.35
N TYR A 51 -0.29 -13.21 19.79
CA TYR A 51 -0.32 -14.43 20.57
C TYR A 51 0.99 -14.68 21.31
N VAL A 52 2.13 -14.55 20.61
CA VAL A 52 3.46 -14.74 21.20
C VAL A 52 3.73 -13.72 22.31
N ASP A 53 3.39 -12.45 22.11
CA ASP A 53 3.55 -11.41 23.14
C ASP A 53 2.69 -11.69 24.37
N LYS A 54 1.45 -12.17 24.18
CA LYS A 54 0.57 -12.58 25.27
C LYS A 54 1.14 -13.77 26.05
N GLN A 55 1.80 -14.72 25.40
CA GLN A 55 2.46 -15.83 26.09
C GLN A 55 3.75 -15.39 26.78
N ARG A 56 4.54 -14.50 26.17
CA ARG A 56 5.74 -13.93 26.79
C ARG A 56 5.42 -13.13 28.05
N SER A 57 4.36 -12.33 28.05
CA SER A 57 3.95 -11.58 29.25
C SER A 57 3.51 -12.50 30.39
N ARG A 58 2.79 -13.59 30.07
CA ARG A 58 2.42 -14.63 31.03
C ARG A 58 3.63 -15.37 31.62
N ILE A 59 4.61 -15.72 30.77
CA ILE A 59 5.83 -16.41 31.22
C ILE A 59 6.69 -15.49 32.08
N ARG A 60 6.83 -14.20 31.71
CA ARG A 60 7.55 -13.21 32.54
C ARG A 60 6.87 -12.97 33.89
N GLY A 61 5.54 -12.87 33.92
CA GLY A 61 4.80 -12.74 35.18
C GLY A 61 5.05 -13.93 36.10
N ARG A 62 5.06 -15.15 35.54
CA ARG A 62 5.30 -16.39 36.28
C ARG A 62 6.74 -16.57 36.78
N LEU A 63 7.71 -15.91 36.16
CA LEU A 63 9.12 -15.88 36.59
C LEU A 63 9.37 -14.84 37.69
N SER A 64 8.50 -13.84 37.84
CA SER A 64 8.60 -12.81 38.88
C SER A 64 7.93 -13.20 40.21
N GLU A 65 7.24 -14.35 40.23
CA GLU A 65 6.45 -14.85 41.36
C GLU A 65 7.15 -16.02 42.10
N LYS A 66 8.42 -16.28 41.77
CA LYS A 66 9.34 -17.17 42.48
C LYS A 66 10.47 -16.36 43.10
#